data_AF-A0A1Z4QR37-F1
#
_entry.id   AF-A0A1Z4QR37-F1
#
_cell.length_a   1.000
_cell.length_b   1.000
_cell.length_c   1.000
_cell.angle_alpha   90.00
_cell.angle_beta   90.00
_cell.angle_gamma   90.00
#
_symmetry.space_group_name_H-M   'P 1'
#
loop_
_entity.id
_entity.type
_entity.pdbx_description
1 polymer ?
#
loop_
_entity_poly.entity_id
_entity_poly.type
_entity_poly.pdbx_seq_one_letter_code
_entity_poly.pdbx_strand_id
1 'polypeptide(L)'
;MENKQMPEIEDLEVTVEEYLEGMAAGIDVLELERLKRRGIPENLALEVMEIAPRVINGTATPEEIVRGIMILTPSLREQLTDAT
;
A
#
# COMPACT_ATOMS: atom_id res chain seq x y z
N MET A 1 29.32 -14.68 -16.44
CA MET A 1 28.45 -13.85 -17.30
C MET A 1 27.45 -13.20 -16.38
N GLU A 2 27.45 -11.87 -16.32
CA GLU A 2 26.55 -11.10 -15.45
C GLU A 2 25.21 -10.97 -16.20
N ASN A 3 24.20 -11.73 -15.80
CA ASN A 3 22.83 -11.54 -16.29
C ASN A 3 22.29 -10.25 -15.65
N LYS A 4 22.49 -9.10 -16.30
CA LYS A 4 21.73 -7.89 -15.98
C LYS A 4 20.30 -8.11 -16.45
N GLN A 5 19.47 -8.64 -15.56
CA GLN A 5 18.03 -8.72 -15.78
C GLN A 5 17.49 -7.29 -15.78
N MET A 6 16.93 -6.86 -16.91
CA MET A 6 16.27 -5.56 -17.01
C MET A 6 15.10 -5.57 -16.02
N PRO A 7 14.98 -4.59 -15.12
CA PRO A 7 13.85 -4.56 -14.19
C PRO A 7 12.56 -4.48 -15.00
N GLU A 8 11.64 -5.41 -14.74
CA GLU A 8 10.30 -5.33 -15.30
C GLU A 8 9.63 -4.06 -14.74
N ILE A 9 9.22 -3.17 -15.64
CA ILE A 9 8.45 -1.99 -15.27
C ILE A 9 7.00 -2.46 -15.09
N GLU A 10 6.48 -2.33 -13.88
CA GLU A 10 5.08 -2.63 -13.58
C GLU A 10 4.19 -1.55 -14.20
N ASP A 11 3.30 -1.96 -15.11
CA ASP A 11 2.28 -1.07 -15.68
C ASP A 11 1.07 -1.03 -14.76
N LEU A 12 0.94 0.06 -13.99
CA LEU A 12 -0.13 0.28 -13.04
C LEU A 12 -1.41 0.86 -13.68
N GLU A 13 -1.42 1.12 -14.99
CA GLU A 13 -2.53 1.75 -15.72
C GLU A 13 -2.94 3.13 -15.15
N VAL A 14 -2.04 3.76 -14.38
CA VAL A 14 -2.25 5.10 -13.80
C VAL A 14 -1.89 6.17 -14.84
N THR A 15 -2.85 7.05 -15.11
CA THR A 15 -2.64 8.20 -16.00
C THR A 15 -1.78 9.27 -15.33
N VAL A 16 -1.21 10.17 -16.13
CA VAL A 16 -0.43 11.31 -15.60
C VAL A 16 -1.33 12.21 -14.76
N GLU A 17 -2.58 12.41 -15.20
CA GLU A 17 -3.58 13.21 -14.50
C GLU A 17 -3.88 12.64 -13.11
N GLU A 18 -4.18 11.34 -12.99
CA GLU A 18 -4.41 10.67 -11.70
C GLU A 18 -3.19 10.76 -10.78
N TYR A 19 -1.98 10.60 -11.34
CA TYR A 19 -0.75 10.76 -10.57
C TYR A 19 -0.59 12.18 -10.02
N LEU A 20 -0.85 13.21 -10.84
CA LEU A 20 -0.76 14.62 -10.43
C LEU A 20 -1.84 14.98 -9.39
N GLU A 21 -3.07 14.49 -9.55
CA GLU A 21 -4.16 14.65 -8.59
C GLU A 21 -3.82 14.00 -7.24
N GLY A 22 -3.27 12.78 -7.29
CA GLY A 22 -2.74 12.07 -6.13
C GLY A 22 -1.70 12.87 -5.37
N MET A 23 -0.68 13.38 -6.08
CA MET A 23 0.35 14.23 -5.48
C MET A 23 -0.24 15.49 -4.85
N ALA A 24 -1.22 16.14 -5.49
CA ALA A 24 -1.90 17.30 -4.93
C ALA A 24 -2.67 16.96 -3.65
N ALA A 25 -3.20 15.74 -3.54
CA ALA A 25 -3.85 15.20 -2.35
C ALA A 25 -2.88 14.63 -1.29
N GLY A 26 -1.57 14.58 -1.58
CA GLY A 26 -0.57 13.96 -0.71
C GLY A 26 -0.59 12.43 -0.70
N ILE A 27 -1.16 11.80 -1.73
CA ILE A 27 -1.31 10.36 -1.88
C ILE A 27 -0.34 9.84 -2.95
N ASP A 28 0.47 8.84 -2.60
CA ASP A 28 1.22 8.07 -3.59
C ASP A 28 0.27 7.09 -4.30
N VAL A 29 -0.33 7.55 -5.41
CA VAL A 29 -1.32 6.77 -6.18
C VAL A 29 -0.72 5.50 -6.77
N LEU A 30 0.58 5.49 -7.09
CA LEU A 30 1.22 4.27 -7.60
C LEU A 30 1.29 3.20 -6.52
N GLU A 31 1.63 3.58 -5.28
CA GLU A 31 1.62 2.63 -4.17
C GLU A 31 0.19 2.21 -3.80
N LEU A 32 -0.77 3.12 -3.85
CA LEU A 32 -2.18 2.79 -3.62
C LEU A 32 -2.68 1.72 -4.61
N GLU A 33 -2.39 1.89 -5.91
CA GLU A 33 -2.80 0.92 -6.93
C GLU A 33 -2.06 -0.41 -6.80
N ARG A 34 -0.78 -0.41 -6.40
CA ARG A 34 -0.06 -1.65 -6.06
C ARG A 34 -0.74 -2.42 -4.94
N LEU A 35 -1.13 -1.73 -3.86
CA LEU A 35 -1.80 -2.36 -2.72
C LEU A 35 -3.19 -2.90 -3.12
N LYS A 36 -3.94 -2.15 -3.93
CA LYS A 36 -5.23 -2.59 -4.49
C LYS A 36 -5.09 -3.84 -5.35
N ARG A 37 -4.07 -3.90 -6.23
CA ARG A 37 -3.76 -5.09 -7.04
C ARG A 37 -3.34 -6.31 -6.21
N ARG A 38 -2.81 -6.11 -5.01
CA ARG A 38 -2.55 -7.16 -4.02
C ARG A 38 -3.81 -7.61 -3.25
N GLY A 39 -4.98 -7.11 -3.63
CA GLY A 39 -6.27 -7.45 -3.02
C GLY A 39 -6.49 -6.77 -1.68
N ILE A 40 -5.85 -5.63 -1.42
CA ILE A 40 -6.11 -4.81 -0.23
C ILE A 40 -7.21 -3.80 -0.59
N PRO A 41 -8.35 -3.77 0.13
CA PRO A 41 -9.36 -2.74 -0.04
C PRO A 41 -8.79 -1.33 0.14
N GLU A 42 -9.29 -0.37 -0.64
CA GLU A 42 -8.73 0.99 -0.72
C GLU A 42 -8.60 1.67 0.65
N ASN A 43 -9.61 1.55 1.52
CA ASN A 43 -9.58 2.12 2.87
C ASN A 43 -8.44 1.52 3.73
N LEU A 44 -8.18 0.22 3.60
CA LEU A 44 -7.09 -0.46 4.31
C LEU A 44 -5.73 -0.15 3.68
N ALA A 45 -5.69 0.05 2.36
CA ALA A 45 -4.48 0.46 1.66
C ALA A 45 -4.04 1.86 2.11
N LEU A 46 -4.97 2.81 2.16
CA LEU A 46 -4.70 4.15 2.71
C LEU A 46 -4.25 4.08 4.17
N GLU A 47 -4.91 3.27 4.99
CA GLU A 47 -4.53 3.10 6.40
C GLU A 47 -3.09 2.56 6.56
N VAL A 48 -2.70 1.54 5.79
CA VAL A 48 -1.32 1.03 5.88
C VAL A 48 -0.30 2.03 5.32
N MET A 49 -0.66 2.83 4.32
CA MET A 49 0.17 3.93 3.82
C MET A 49 0.39 5.02 4.87
N GLU A 50 -0.57 5.27 5.77
CA GLU A 50 -0.38 6.16 6.91
C GLU A 50 0.46 5.55 8.04
N ILE A 51 0.41 4.22 8.22
CA ILE A 51 1.18 3.50 9.24
C ILE A 51 2.65 3.32 8.81
N ALA A 52 2.90 3.02 7.54
CA ALA A 52 4.22 2.65 7.04
C ALA A 52 5.33 3.69 7.35
N PRO A 53 5.13 5.01 7.15
CA PRO A 53 6.12 6.02 7.53
C PRO A 53 6.44 5.99 9.02
N ARG A 54 5.43 5.78 9.89
CA ARG A 54 5.64 5.69 11.34
C ARG A 54 6.46 4.46 11.70
N VAL A 55 6.21 3.32 11.06
CA VAL A 55 6.99 2.08 11.24
C VAL A 55 8.44 2.29 10.81
N ILE A 56 8.66 2.85 9.61
CA ILE A 56 10.00 3.14 9.07
C ILE A 56 10.78 4.08 9.99
N ASN A 57 10.11 5.09 10.53
CA ASN A 57 10.71 6.07 11.44
C ASN A 57 10.85 5.57 12.89
N GLY A 58 10.40 4.34 13.21
CA GLY A 58 10.45 3.80 14.57
C GLY A 58 9.54 4.52 15.57
N THR A 59 8.46 5.15 15.08
CA THR A 59 7.51 5.96 15.87
C THR A 59 6.12 5.32 15.97
N ALA A 60 5.89 4.22 15.27
CA ALA A 60 4.62 3.50 15.33
C ALA A 60 4.40 2.86 16.70
N THR A 61 3.16 2.87 17.19
CA THR A 61 2.79 2.13 18.40
C THR A 61 2.72 0.62 18.11
N PRO A 62 2.78 -0.25 19.15
CA PRO A 62 2.56 -1.68 18.96
C PRO A 62 1.24 -2.01 18.26
N GLU A 63 0.17 -1.28 18.58
CA GLU A 63 -1.16 -1.46 17.97
C GLU A 63 -1.14 -1.12 16.48
N GLU A 64 -0.46 -0.04 16.08
CA GLU A 64 -0.31 0.34 14.68
C GLU A 64 0.51 -0.69 13.90
N ILE A 65 1.57 -1.25 14.51
CA ILE A 65 2.35 -2.33 13.91
C ILE A 65 1.48 -3.57 13.68
N VAL A 66 0.73 -4.00 14.70
CA VAL A 66 -0.19 -5.13 14.59
C VAL A 66 -1.25 -4.86 13.52
N ARG A 67 -1.82 -3.66 13.50
CA ARG A 67 -2.82 -3.25 12.50
C ARG A 67 -2.27 -3.32 11.09
N GLY A 68 -1.08 -2.78 10.84
CA GLY A 68 -0.40 -2.89 9.55
C GLY A 68 -0.15 -4.34 9.13
N ILE A 69 0.27 -5.21 10.06
CA ILE A 69 0.47 -6.64 9.80
C ILE A 69 -0.86 -7.33 9.45
N MET A 70 -1.94 -7.03 10.17
CA MET A 70 -3.27 -7.58 9.88
C MET A 70 -3.75 -7.19 8.48
N ILE A 71 -3.57 -5.92 8.09
CA ILE A 71 -3.93 -5.44 6.74
C ILE A 71 -3.11 -6.16 5.65
N LEU A 72 -1.80 -6.30 5.85
CA LEU A 72 -0.90 -6.87 4.84
C LEU A 72 -1.00 -8.40 4.72
N THR A 73 -1.56 -9.08 5.72
CA THR A 73 -1.70 -10.54 5.76
C THR A 73 -3.10 -10.96 5.28
N PRO A 74 -3.25 -11.62 4.12
CA PRO A 74 -4.57 -11.91 3.54
C PRO A 74 -5.56 -12.58 4.50
N SER A 75 -5.14 -13.63 5.22
CA SER A 75 -5.99 -14.36 6.17
C SER A 75 -6.41 -13.57 7.41
N LEU A 76 -5.65 -12.53 7.78
CA LEU A 76 -6.02 -11.62 8.87
C LEU A 76 -6.87 -10.46 8.34
N ARG A 77 -6.62 -10.03 7.11
CA ARG A 77 -7.37 -8.96 6.43
C ARG A 77 -8.83 -9.32 6.23
N GLU A 78 -9.15 -10.58 5.93
CA GLU A 78 -10.54 -11.06 5.79
C GLU A 78 -11.39 -10.74 7.04
N GLN A 79 -10.79 -10.80 8.24
CA GLN A 79 -11.46 -10.47 9.50
C GLN A 79 -11.80 -8.98 9.63
N LEU A 80 -11.17 -8.12 8.82
CA LEU A 80 -11.40 -6.68 8.80
C LEU A 80 -12.46 -6.28 7.77
N THR A 81 -12.72 -7.14 6.78
CA THR A 81 -13.67 -6.89 5.69
C THR A 81 -15.02 -7.55 5.91
N ASP A 82 -15.07 -8.63 6.70
CA ASP A 82 -16.31 -9.38 6.98
C ASP A 82 -17.15 -8.78 8.12
N ALA A 83 -16.79 -7.58 8.61
CA ALA A 83 -17.48 -6.88 9.69
C ALA A 83 -18.65 -5.96 9.22
N THR A 84 -19.11 -6.11 7.98
CA THR A 84 -20.26 -5.38 7.40
C THR A 84 -21.36 -6.29 6.91
#